data_AF-A0A3D1SBK6-F1
#
_entry.id   AF-A0A3D1SBK6-F1
#
_cell.length_a   1.000
_cell.length_b   1.000
_cell.length_c   1.000
_cell.angle_alpha   90.00
_cell.angle_beta   90.00
_cell.angle_gamma   90.00
#
_symmetry.space_group_name_H-M   'P 1'
#
loop_
_entity.id
_entity.type
_entity.pdbx_description
1 polymer ?
#
loop_
_entity_poly.entity_id
_entity_poly.type
_entity_poly.pdbx_seq_one_letter_code
_entity_poly.pdbx_strand_id
1 'polypeptide(L)'
;AQKAGYDPVKAPFGHGEDSVKCRMNLSLMTTSAKAENYKEALTPWNAVYENCPASSRNIYILGPRIFKSLYASETDAAKKKQYLDKTMEIYDTRLKYYSDDKKGTVLA
;
A
#
# COMPACT_ATOMS: atom_id res chain seq x y z
N ALA A 1 3.75 5.23 -15.44
CA ALA A 1 3.45 3.82 -15.16
C ALA A 1 4.65 3.03 -15.57
N GLN A 2 5.03 2.02 -14.78
CA GLN A 2 6.24 1.23 -15.03
C GLN A 2 6.21 0.60 -16.43
N LYS A 3 7.40 0.44 -17.02
CA LYS A 3 7.56 -0.13 -18.36
C LYS A 3 7.16 -1.62 -18.40
N ALA A 4 6.79 -2.11 -19.59
CA ALA A 4 6.56 -3.53 -19.84
C ALA A 4 7.81 -4.35 -19.45
N GLY A 5 7.62 -5.47 -18.75
CA GLY A 5 8.70 -6.30 -18.22
C GLY A 5 9.24 -5.87 -16.85
N TYR A 6 8.60 -4.90 -16.19
CA TYR A 6 8.91 -4.51 -14.80
C TYR A 6 8.73 -5.69 -13.84
N ASP A 7 9.83 -6.09 -13.19
CA ASP A 7 9.81 -7.01 -12.05
C ASP A 7 9.91 -6.19 -10.76
N PRO A 8 8.81 -6.04 -9.99
CA PRO A 8 8.82 -5.27 -8.76
C PRO A 8 9.78 -5.83 -7.71
N VAL A 9 10.02 -7.14 -7.67
CA VAL A 9 10.90 -7.73 -6.66
C VAL A 9 12.37 -7.43 -6.98
N LYS A 10 12.75 -7.49 -8.26
CA LYS A 10 14.14 -7.20 -8.69
C LYS A 10 14.43 -5.70 -8.81
N ALA A 11 13.42 -4.88 -9.11
CA ALA A 11 13.54 -3.43 -9.20
C ALA A 11 12.50 -2.75 -8.29
N PRO A 12 12.68 -2.78 -6.95
CA PRO A 12 11.66 -2.35 -5.98
C PRO A 12 11.08 -0.95 -6.21
N PHE A 13 11.88 -0.02 -6.72
CA PHE A 13 11.44 1.36 -7.00
C PHE A 13 11.13 1.62 -8.49
N GLY A 14 11.43 0.68 -9.39
CA GLY A 14 11.43 0.94 -10.84
C GLY A 14 12.64 1.75 -11.30
N HIS A 15 12.53 2.41 -12.46
CA HIS A 15 13.64 3.08 -13.13
C HIS A 15 13.31 4.53 -13.53
N GLY A 16 14.33 5.40 -13.57
CA GLY A 16 14.18 6.79 -13.99
C GLY A 16 13.13 7.54 -13.16
N GLU A 17 12.21 8.22 -13.84
CA GLU A 17 11.13 8.97 -13.19
C GLU A 17 10.24 8.12 -12.28
N ASP A 18 10.02 6.84 -12.62
CA ASP A 18 9.17 5.98 -11.80
C ASP A 18 9.78 5.75 -10.41
N SER A 19 11.12 5.64 -10.32
CA SER A 19 11.86 5.55 -9.05
C SER A 19 11.75 6.83 -8.22
N VAL A 20 11.83 7.99 -8.87
CA VAL A 20 11.65 9.28 -8.19
C VAL A 20 10.24 9.41 -7.64
N LYS A 21 9.21 9.13 -8.46
CA LYS A 21 7.80 9.18 -8.07
C LYS A 21 7.49 8.17 -6.97
N CYS A 22 8.03 6.95 -7.04
CA CYS A 22 7.85 5.94 -6.00
C CYS A 22 8.41 6.42 -4.65
N ARG A 23 9.66 6.91 -4.62
CA ARG A 23 10.29 7.39 -3.38
C ARG A 23 9.57 8.58 -2.77
N MET A 24 9.14 9.51 -3.62
CA MET A 24 8.37 10.68 -3.19
C MET A 24 7.04 10.26 -2.53
N ASN A 25 6.24 9.45 -3.22
CA ASN A 25 4.96 8.98 -2.67
C ASN A 25 5.15 8.10 -1.43
N LEU A 26 6.21 7.28 -1.38
CA LEU A 26 6.51 6.46 -0.21
C LEU A 26 6.81 7.33 1.02
N SER A 27 7.56 8.42 0.85
CA SER A 27 7.85 9.39 1.91
C SER A 27 6.57 10.10 2.37
N LEU A 28 5.76 10.59 1.44
CA LEU A 28 4.50 11.28 1.72
C LEU A 28 3.51 10.38 2.45
N MET A 29 3.24 9.18 1.91
CA MET A 29 2.38 8.19 2.55
C MET A 29 2.86 7.88 3.98
N THR A 30 4.15 7.60 4.15
CA THR A 30 4.70 7.23 5.46
C THR A 30 4.54 8.37 6.46
N THR A 31 4.81 9.60 6.05
CA THR A 31 4.67 10.79 6.91
C THR A 31 3.21 11.04 7.28
N SER A 32 2.31 11.12 6.30
CA SER A 32 0.89 11.39 6.53
C SER A 32 0.22 10.29 7.35
N ALA A 33 0.51 9.01 7.07
CA ALA A 33 -0.09 7.90 7.82
C ALA A 33 0.45 7.80 9.26
N LYS A 34 1.72 8.16 9.51
CA LYS A 34 2.28 8.24 10.88
C LYS A 34 1.68 9.40 11.68
N ALA A 35 1.30 10.49 11.00
CA ALA A 35 0.55 11.60 11.58
C ALA A 35 -0.96 11.30 11.67
N GLU A 36 -1.39 10.06 11.39
CA GLU A 36 -2.80 9.62 11.36
C GLU A 36 -3.69 10.40 10.38
N ASN A 37 -3.10 11.17 9.46
CA ASN A 37 -3.81 11.84 8.38
C ASN A 37 -4.06 10.85 7.23
N TYR A 38 -4.94 9.88 7.47
CA TYR A 38 -5.20 8.78 6.56
C TYR A 38 -5.86 9.22 5.24
N LYS A 39 -6.61 10.32 5.26
CA LYS A 39 -7.20 10.91 4.05
C LYS A 39 -6.12 11.41 3.09
N GLU A 40 -5.12 12.13 3.59
CA GLU A 40 -3.98 12.57 2.78
C GLU A 40 -3.03 11.43 2.43
N ALA A 41 -2.91 10.43 3.29
CA ALA A 41 -2.07 9.26 3.03
C ALA A 41 -2.62 8.35 1.91
N LEU A 42 -3.93 8.37 1.65
CA LEU A 42 -4.58 7.44 0.70
C LEU A 42 -4.06 7.58 -0.74
N THR A 43 -3.95 8.81 -1.24
CA THR A 43 -3.46 9.07 -2.61
C THR A 43 -2.03 8.58 -2.83
N PRO A 44 -1.03 8.97 -2.01
CA PRO A 44 0.32 8.44 -2.16
C PRO A 44 0.40 6.95 -1.84
N TRP A 45 -0.45 6.41 -0.96
CA TRP A 45 -0.54 4.97 -0.71
C TRP A 45 -0.95 4.20 -1.97
N ASN A 46 -2.02 4.61 -2.64
CA ASN A 46 -2.46 3.98 -3.89
C ASN A 46 -1.35 4.03 -4.94
N ALA A 47 -0.68 5.19 -5.06
CA ALA A 47 0.39 5.38 -6.03
C ALA A 47 1.56 4.39 -5.82
N VAL A 48 2.00 4.15 -4.57
CA VAL A 48 3.07 3.19 -4.31
C VAL A 48 2.60 1.73 -4.39
N TYR A 49 1.36 1.46 -3.97
CA TYR A 49 0.77 0.12 -4.05
C TYR A 49 0.66 -0.37 -5.51
N GLU A 50 0.30 0.53 -6.43
CA GLU A 50 0.16 0.19 -7.85
C GLU A 50 1.49 0.21 -8.60
N ASN A 51 2.34 1.22 -8.38
CA ASN A 51 3.51 1.45 -9.23
C ASN A 51 4.80 0.85 -8.69
N CYS A 52 4.90 0.59 -7.40
CA CYS A 52 6.11 0.03 -6.80
C CYS A 52 5.82 -0.81 -5.55
N PRO A 53 5.00 -1.88 -5.69
CA PRO A 53 4.47 -2.63 -4.56
C PRO A 53 5.52 -3.33 -3.70
N ALA A 54 6.70 -3.63 -4.23
CA ALA A 54 7.80 -4.26 -3.49
C ALA A 54 8.80 -3.25 -2.90
N SER A 55 8.56 -1.94 -3.07
CA SER A 55 9.46 -0.88 -2.58
C SER A 55 9.56 -0.79 -1.07
N SER A 56 8.51 -1.17 -0.34
CA SER A 56 8.50 -1.12 1.12
C SER A 56 7.40 -1.97 1.75
N ARG A 57 7.74 -2.66 2.84
CA ARG A 57 6.77 -3.33 3.73
C ARG A 57 5.78 -2.35 4.34
N ASN A 58 6.15 -1.07 4.48
CA ASN A 58 5.26 -0.05 5.03
C ASN A 58 3.98 0.13 4.23
N ILE A 59 3.99 -0.17 2.93
CA ILE A 59 2.78 -0.16 2.09
C ILE A 59 1.72 -1.10 2.70
N TYR A 60 2.13 -2.30 3.10
CA TYR A 60 1.25 -3.33 3.64
C TYR A 60 1.01 -3.22 5.14
N ILE A 61 1.82 -2.45 5.86
CA ILE A 61 1.62 -2.16 7.29
C ILE A 61 0.67 -0.98 7.48
N LEU A 62 0.83 0.07 6.66
CA LEU A 62 0.06 1.32 6.77
C LEU A 62 -1.27 1.24 5.98
N GLY A 63 -1.32 0.46 4.91
CA GLY A 63 -2.54 0.25 4.12
C GLY A 63 -3.74 -0.19 4.97
N PRO A 64 -3.64 -1.28 5.75
CA PRO A 64 -4.74 -1.73 6.60
C PRO A 64 -5.17 -0.67 7.63
N ARG A 65 -4.25 0.18 8.12
CA ARG A 65 -4.58 1.28 9.03
C ARG A 65 -5.40 2.37 8.34
N ILE A 66 -4.99 2.75 7.12
CA ILE A 66 -5.72 3.71 6.28
C ILE A 66 -7.13 3.19 6.00
N PHE A 67 -7.27 1.98 5.46
CA PHE A 67 -8.58 1.43 5.10
C PHE A 67 -9.47 1.13 6.30
N LYS A 68 -8.89 0.75 7.45
CA LYS A 68 -9.64 0.63 8.71
C LYS A 68 -10.21 1.98 9.16
N SER A 69 -9.44 3.06 9.06
CA SER A 69 -9.93 4.41 9.37
C SER A 69 -11.04 4.84 8.42
N LEU A 70 -10.86 4.64 7.11
CA LEU A 70 -11.88 4.95 6.10
C LEU A 70 -13.17 4.16 6.35
N TYR A 71 -13.05 2.85 6.64
CA TYR A 71 -14.17 1.99 7.03
C TYR A 71 -14.92 2.53 8.25
N ALA A 72 -14.20 2.96 9.29
CA ALA A 72 -14.82 3.49 10.51
C ALA A 72 -15.60 4.79 10.25
N SER A 73 -15.10 5.64 9.34
CA SER A 73 -15.74 6.92 8.98
C SER A 73 -16.87 6.81 7.95
N GLU A 74 -16.97 5.69 7.24
CA GLU A 74 -17.93 5.52 6.14
C GLU A 74 -19.31 5.10 6.64
N THR A 75 -20.38 5.59 6.00
CA THR A 75 -21.76 5.22 6.34
C THR A 75 -22.37 4.30 5.28
N ASP A 76 -21.90 4.38 4.04
CA ASP A 76 -22.35 3.51 2.96
C ASP A 76 -21.83 2.08 3.14
N ALA A 77 -22.76 1.12 3.19
CA ALA A 77 -22.45 -0.29 3.42
C ALA A 77 -21.63 -0.90 2.28
N ALA A 78 -21.85 -0.49 1.03
CA ALA A 78 -21.12 -1.01 -0.12
C ALA A 78 -19.67 -0.53 -0.11
N LYS A 79 -19.42 0.75 0.19
CA LYS A 79 -18.07 1.31 0.35
C LYS A 79 -17.34 0.71 1.54
N LYS A 80 -18.02 0.51 2.67
CA LYS A 80 -17.48 -0.24 3.80
C LYS A 80 -16.99 -1.62 3.38
N LYS A 81 -17.81 -2.36 2.62
CA LYS A 81 -17.39 -3.65 2.07
C LYS A 81 -16.16 -3.52 1.17
N GLN A 82 -16.09 -2.53 0.29
CA GLN A 82 -14.93 -2.29 -0.56
C GLN A 82 -13.64 -2.04 0.23
N TYR A 83 -13.70 -1.26 1.32
CA TYR A 83 -12.53 -1.01 2.17
C TYR A 83 -12.08 -2.27 2.91
N LEU A 84 -13.02 -3.10 3.36
CA LEU A 84 -12.70 -4.39 3.98
C LEU A 84 -12.06 -5.34 2.96
N ASP A 85 -12.66 -5.49 1.78
CA ASP A 85 -12.14 -6.34 0.71
C ASP A 85 -10.73 -5.89 0.28
N LYS A 86 -10.51 -4.58 0.17
CA LYS A 86 -9.17 -4.02 -0.11
C LYS A 86 -8.19 -4.34 1.01
N THR A 87 -8.61 -4.27 2.27
CA THR A 87 -7.75 -4.64 3.40
C THR A 87 -7.29 -6.11 3.31
N MET A 88 -8.18 -7.01 2.92
CA MET A 88 -7.84 -8.43 2.70
C MET A 88 -6.87 -8.60 1.53
N GLU A 89 -7.12 -7.92 0.40
CA GLU A 89 -6.24 -7.93 -0.77
C GLU A 89 -4.82 -7.45 -0.42
N ILE A 90 -4.69 -6.45 0.44
CA ILE A 90 -3.39 -5.94 0.89
C ILE A 90 -2.60 -7.05 1.61
N TYR A 91 -3.24 -7.83 2.47
CA TYR A 91 -2.57 -8.93 3.16
C TYR A 91 -2.13 -10.04 2.20
N ASP A 92 -2.96 -10.40 1.23
CA ASP A 92 -2.59 -11.40 0.22
C ASP A 92 -1.45 -10.89 -0.67
N THR A 93 -1.50 -9.62 -1.05
CA THR A 93 -0.48 -8.97 -1.88
C THR A 93 0.85 -8.84 -1.13
N ARG A 94 0.82 -8.63 0.18
CA ARG A 94 2.02 -8.63 1.02
C ARG A 94 2.77 -9.95 0.90
N LEU A 95 2.05 -11.08 0.99
CA LEU A 95 2.65 -12.42 0.88
C LEU A 95 3.22 -12.69 -0.52
N LYS A 96 2.66 -12.06 -1.56
CA LYS A 96 3.20 -12.15 -2.94
C LYS A 96 4.59 -11.50 -3.06
N TYR A 97 4.80 -10.34 -2.46
CA TYR A 97 6.06 -9.58 -2.61
C TYR A 97 7.06 -9.82 -1.48
N TYR A 98 6.60 -10.31 -0.33
CA TYR A 98 7.41 -10.61 0.84
C TYR A 98 7.09 -12.03 1.32
N SER A 99 7.51 -13.02 0.54
CA SER A 99 7.21 -14.44 0.77
C SER A 99 7.87 -15.03 2.03
N ASP A 100 8.81 -14.30 2.63
CA ASP A 100 9.38 -14.62 3.94
C ASP A 100 8.41 -14.29 5.10
N ASP A 101 7.37 -13.50 4.84
CA ASP A 101 6.30 -13.28 5.81
C ASP A 101 5.42 -14.52 5.96
N LYS A 102 5.23 -14.96 7.20
CA LYS A 102 4.29 -16.05 7.51
C LYS A 102 2.88 -15.47 7.65
N LYS A 103 1.88 -16.13 7.06
CA LYS A 103 0.46 -15.68 7.13
C LYS A 103 -0.01 -15.36 8.57
N GLY A 104 0.44 -16.14 9.55
CA GLY A 104 0.12 -15.91 10.97
C GLY A 104 0.75 -14.66 11.61
N THR A 105 1.87 -14.17 11.09
CA THR A 105 2.53 -12.94 11.60
C THR A 105 2.06 -11.67 10.91
N VAL A 106 1.38 -11.80 9.77
CA VAL A 106 0.86 -10.66 9.00
C VAL A 106 -0.46 -10.13 9.56
N LEU A 107 -1.23 -11.00 10.22
CA LEU A 107 -2.56 -10.72 10.79
C LEU A 107 -2.54 -10.50 12.32
N ALA A 108 -1.39 -10.73 12.97
CA ALA A 108 -1.18 -10.55 14.41
C ALA A 108 -0.79 -9.10 14.72
#